data_AF-A0A0U5F8L1-F1
#
_entry.id   AF-A0A0U5F8L1-F1
#
_cell.length_a   1.000
_cell.length_b   1.000
_cell.length_c   1.000
_cell.angle_alpha   90.00
_cell.angle_beta   90.00
_cell.angle_gamma   90.00
#
_symmetry.space_group_name_H-M   'P 1'
#
loop_
_entity.id
_entity.type
_entity.pdbx_description
1 polymer ?
#
loop_
_entity_poly.entity_id
_entity_poly.type
_entity_poly.pdbx_seq_one_letter_code
_entity_poly.pdbx_strand_id
1 'polypeptide(L)'
;MAGLPAQLRDLGQQDYAPVWRAMQRFTDAREEYTADEIWVVEHAPVFTLGQAGKPEHVLAPGEIPVLQVDRGGQVTYHGPGQLVVYPLLDLRRLKIGVRDYVCKIEQALIDTLDEWNIVAERRDGAPGVYVGGAKIAALGIRVRRGCTFHGLSFNVAMDLQPFHRINPCGYQGLQVTSVLDLGGPSGMDAVKAVLLDQLARQFGLVLQPTSALPDLSLPA
;
A
#
# COMPACT_ATOMS: atom_id res chain seq x y z
N MET A 1 -20.29 -17.92 6.99
CA MET A 1 -19.02 -18.67 6.94
C MET A 1 -18.03 -17.94 7.81
N ALA A 2 -17.25 -18.65 8.65
CA ALA A 2 -16.21 -18.01 9.46
C ALA A 2 -15.14 -17.43 8.52
N GLY A 3 -14.71 -16.19 8.75
CA GLY A 3 -13.67 -15.55 7.93
C GLY A 3 -12.31 -16.24 8.11
N LEU A 4 -11.42 -16.07 7.12
CA LEU A 4 -10.08 -16.66 7.15
C LEU A 4 -9.19 -15.88 8.13
N PRO A 5 -8.50 -16.53 9.07
CA PRO A 5 -7.62 -15.82 9.99
C PRO A 5 -6.41 -15.23 9.25
N ALA A 6 -6.08 -13.98 9.56
CA ALA A 6 -4.86 -13.31 9.09
C ALA A 6 -4.17 -12.55 10.23
N GLN A 7 -2.86 -12.63 10.32
CA GLN A 7 -2.09 -11.89 11.34
C GLN A 7 -2.00 -10.42 10.95
N LEU A 8 -2.35 -9.53 11.88
CA LEU A 8 -2.19 -8.09 11.72
C LEU A 8 -0.96 -7.61 12.48
N ARG A 9 -0.01 -7.02 11.75
CA ARG A 9 1.20 -6.42 12.30
C ARG A 9 1.21 -4.93 12.06
N ASP A 10 1.20 -4.14 13.13
CA ASP A 10 1.50 -2.71 13.07
C ASP A 10 3.00 -2.54 13.31
N LEU A 11 3.72 -2.10 12.28
CA LEU A 11 5.17 -1.95 12.28
C LEU A 11 5.60 -0.55 12.76
N GLY A 12 4.65 0.37 12.96
CA GLY A 12 4.93 1.77 13.23
C GLY A 12 5.68 2.44 12.07
N GLN A 13 6.68 3.26 12.40
CA GLN A 13 7.53 3.93 11.41
C GLN A 13 8.77 3.10 11.13
N GLN A 14 9.05 2.80 9.86
CA GLN A 14 10.20 1.98 9.45
C GLN A 14 10.84 2.50 8.16
N ASP A 15 12.14 2.25 7.99
CA ASP A 15 12.78 2.39 6.69
C ASP A 15 12.21 1.38 5.69
N TYR A 16 12.15 1.78 4.42
CA TYR A 16 11.51 0.97 3.38
C TYR A 16 12.24 -0.34 3.12
N ALA A 17 13.57 -0.32 3.02
CA ALA A 17 14.33 -1.47 2.55
C ALA A 17 14.26 -2.69 3.50
N PRO A 18 14.42 -2.56 4.83
CA PRO A 18 14.27 -3.70 5.75
C PRO A 18 12.89 -4.36 5.66
N VAL A 19 11.82 -3.58 5.58
CA VAL A 19 10.44 -4.08 5.46
C VAL A 19 10.23 -4.77 4.12
N TRP A 20 10.74 -4.19 3.03
CA TRP A 20 10.70 -4.81 1.71
C TRP A 20 11.40 -6.17 1.69
N ARG A 21 12.61 -6.27 2.25
CA ARG A 21 13.34 -7.54 2.35
C ARG A 21 12.62 -8.55 3.24
N ALA A 22 12.01 -8.11 4.33
CA ALA A 22 11.19 -8.97 5.18
C ALA A 22 9.97 -9.53 4.42
N MET A 23 9.29 -8.71 3.62
CA MET A 23 8.18 -9.17 2.77
C MET A 23 8.63 -10.24 1.77
N GLN A 24 9.80 -10.05 1.15
CA GLN A 24 10.37 -11.04 0.23
C GLN A 24 10.65 -12.37 0.95
N ARG A 25 11.37 -12.33 2.08
CA ARG A 25 11.68 -13.52 2.88
C ARG A 25 10.41 -14.24 3.35
N PHE A 26 9.46 -13.49 3.90
CA PHE A 26 8.18 -14.05 4.32
C PHE A 26 7.52 -14.79 3.16
N THR A 27 7.37 -14.11 2.01
CA THR A 27 6.73 -14.68 0.80
C THR A 27 7.44 -15.92 0.27
N ASP A 28 8.77 -15.92 0.27
CA ASP A 28 9.59 -17.01 -0.25
C ASP A 28 9.58 -18.25 0.66
N ALA A 29 9.44 -18.04 1.97
CA ALA A 29 9.38 -19.09 2.98
C ALA A 29 7.96 -19.61 3.26
N ARG A 30 6.92 -19.07 2.62
CA ARG A 30 5.54 -19.53 2.84
C ARG A 30 5.34 -20.97 2.40
N GLU A 31 4.67 -21.73 3.24
CA GLU A 31 4.16 -23.06 2.98
C GLU A 31 2.62 -23.02 2.88
N GLU A 32 2.00 -24.15 2.55
CA GLU A 32 0.55 -24.29 2.34
C GLU A 32 -0.28 -23.77 3.53
N TYR A 33 0.20 -23.99 4.75
CA TYR A 33 -0.49 -23.64 6.00
C TYR A 33 0.00 -22.34 6.63
N THR A 34 0.96 -21.63 6.02
CA THR A 34 1.41 -20.33 6.53
C THR A 34 0.25 -19.34 6.51
N ALA A 35 -0.11 -18.79 7.67
CA ALA A 35 -1.16 -17.80 7.80
C ALA A 35 -0.92 -16.59 6.87
N ASP A 36 -2.00 -16.00 6.38
CA ASP A 36 -1.91 -14.72 5.67
C ASP A 36 -1.59 -13.60 6.67
N GLU A 37 -0.95 -12.54 6.20
CA GLU A 37 -0.60 -11.40 7.06
C GLU A 37 -0.99 -10.07 6.42
N ILE A 38 -1.36 -9.10 7.24
CA ILE A 38 -1.50 -7.69 6.87
C ILE A 38 -0.48 -6.90 7.67
N TRP A 39 0.45 -6.25 6.99
CA TRP A 39 1.41 -5.36 7.61
C TRP A 39 1.01 -3.92 7.37
N VAL A 40 1.02 -3.14 8.42
CA VAL A 40 0.74 -1.71 8.40
C VAL A 40 1.99 -0.97 8.82
N VAL A 41 2.35 0.05 8.06
CA VAL A 41 3.60 0.78 8.28
C VAL A 41 3.48 2.19 7.76
N GLU A 42 4.26 3.09 8.35
CA GLU A 42 4.59 4.39 7.78
C GLU A 42 6.09 4.40 7.45
N HIS A 43 6.46 4.98 6.32
CA HIS A 43 7.87 4.99 5.90
C HIS A 43 8.53 6.34 6.12
N ALA A 44 9.84 6.29 6.41
CA ALA A 44 10.70 7.44 6.21
C ALA A 44 10.65 7.89 4.72
N PRO A 45 10.92 9.18 4.42
CA PRO A 45 10.87 9.69 3.06
C PRO A 45 11.69 8.86 2.07
N VAL A 46 11.04 8.34 1.02
CA VAL A 46 11.70 7.53 -0.01
C VAL A 46 10.95 7.60 -1.33
N PHE A 47 11.70 7.67 -2.43
CA PHE A 47 11.17 7.37 -3.76
C PHE A 47 11.44 5.91 -4.10
N THR A 48 10.44 5.22 -4.60
CA THR A 48 10.59 3.84 -5.08
C THR A 48 10.27 3.75 -6.55
N LEU A 49 11.12 3.09 -7.33
CA LEU A 49 10.88 2.74 -8.73
C LEU A 49 10.49 1.27 -8.82
N GLY A 50 9.27 0.99 -9.27
CA GLY A 50 8.84 -0.37 -9.57
C GLY A 50 9.57 -0.96 -10.78
N GLN A 51 9.23 -2.19 -11.15
CA GLN A 51 9.87 -2.92 -12.25
C GLN A 51 9.76 -2.23 -13.61
N ALA A 52 8.65 -1.50 -13.85
CA ALA A 52 8.48 -0.71 -15.07
C ALA A 52 9.06 0.70 -14.94
N GLY A 53 9.56 1.05 -13.74
CA GLY A 53 10.11 2.34 -13.36
C GLY A 53 11.22 2.80 -14.26
N LYS A 54 11.06 4.00 -14.81
CA LYS A 54 12.12 4.68 -15.56
C LYS A 54 12.76 5.78 -14.72
N PRO A 55 14.11 5.87 -14.67
CA PRO A 55 14.81 6.95 -13.96
C PRO A 55 14.39 8.36 -14.39
N GLU A 56 14.00 8.54 -15.65
CA GLU A 56 13.50 9.81 -16.20
C GLU A 56 12.22 10.34 -15.53
N HIS A 57 11.47 9.49 -14.83
CA HIS A 57 10.31 9.91 -14.05
C HIS A 57 10.68 10.43 -12.65
N VAL A 58 11.96 10.38 -12.27
CA VAL A 58 12.49 11.04 -11.07
C VAL A 58 13.13 12.35 -11.51
N LEU A 59 12.45 13.47 -11.26
CA LEU A 59 12.84 14.77 -11.81
C LEU A 59 13.96 15.42 -10.98
N ALA A 60 13.81 15.42 -9.66
CA ALA A 60 14.77 16.08 -8.76
C ALA A 60 14.73 15.47 -7.34
N PRO A 61 15.38 14.32 -7.07
CA PRO A 61 15.20 13.60 -5.80
C PRO A 61 15.83 14.31 -4.59
N GLY A 62 16.88 15.11 -4.79
CA GLY A 62 17.63 15.77 -3.71
C GLY A 62 18.16 14.76 -2.70
N GLU A 63 17.88 14.96 -1.42
CA GLU A 63 18.35 14.08 -0.33
C GLU A 63 17.45 12.85 -0.10
N ILE A 64 16.25 12.81 -0.69
CA ILE A 64 15.34 11.68 -0.53
C ILE A 64 15.91 10.48 -1.33
N PRO A 65 16.13 9.32 -0.70
CA PRO A 65 16.70 8.16 -1.37
C PRO A 65 15.77 7.64 -2.47
N VAL A 66 16.38 7.08 -3.51
CA VAL A 66 15.70 6.49 -4.67
C VAL A 66 16.04 5.02 -4.73
N LEU A 67 15.05 4.14 -4.50
CA LEU A 67 15.23 2.69 -4.47
C LEU A 67 14.58 2.02 -5.67
N GLN A 68 15.33 1.18 -6.38
CA GLN A 68 14.78 0.28 -7.39
C GLN A 68 14.23 -0.97 -6.70
N VAL A 69 12.94 -1.25 -6.88
CA VAL A 69 12.20 -2.29 -6.16
C VAL A 69 11.44 -3.22 -7.12
N ASP A 70 10.97 -4.37 -6.62
CA ASP A 70 10.38 -5.42 -7.44
C ASP A 70 8.83 -5.38 -7.53
N ARG A 71 8.19 -4.33 -7.02
CA ARG A 71 6.74 -4.11 -7.23
C ARG A 71 6.41 -3.72 -8.67
N GLY A 72 5.17 -3.96 -9.08
CA GLY A 72 4.63 -3.38 -10.31
C GLY A 72 4.58 -1.84 -10.27
N GLY A 73 4.40 -1.24 -11.44
CA GLY A 73 4.25 0.20 -11.62
C GLY A 73 5.56 0.97 -11.83
N GLN A 74 5.42 2.29 -11.91
CA GLN A 74 6.51 3.26 -12.15
C GLN A 74 7.07 3.78 -10.80
N VAL A 75 7.49 5.04 -10.76
CA VAL A 75 7.90 5.77 -9.56
C VAL A 75 6.71 6.15 -8.66
N THR A 76 6.91 6.12 -7.34
CA THR A 76 6.04 6.73 -6.33
C THR A 76 6.87 7.26 -5.15
N TYR A 77 6.22 7.99 -4.24
CA TYR A 77 6.78 8.50 -3.01
C TYR A 77 6.07 7.91 -1.78
N HIS A 78 6.85 7.64 -0.73
CA HIS A 78 6.37 7.32 0.61
C HIS A 78 7.02 8.25 1.64
N GLY A 79 6.29 8.59 2.70
CA GLY A 79 6.77 9.44 3.78
C GLY A 79 5.80 9.51 4.95
N PRO A 80 6.16 10.25 6.02
CA PRO A 80 5.29 10.45 7.17
C PRO A 80 3.94 11.08 6.78
N GLY A 81 2.87 10.64 7.45
CA GLY A 81 1.48 10.95 7.14
C GLY A 81 0.83 10.04 6.08
N GLN A 82 1.56 9.05 5.56
CA GLN A 82 1.05 8.10 4.56
C GLN A 82 0.87 6.71 5.17
N LEU A 83 -0.35 6.19 5.11
CA LEU A 83 -0.66 4.83 5.55
C LEU A 83 -0.26 3.83 4.45
N VAL A 84 0.75 3.01 4.70
CA VAL A 84 1.15 1.94 3.80
C VAL A 84 0.66 0.61 4.36
N VAL A 85 -0.05 -0.15 3.53
CA VAL A 85 -0.57 -1.46 3.91
C VAL A 85 -0.09 -2.49 2.91
N TYR A 86 0.48 -3.57 3.43
CA TYR A 86 0.89 -4.73 2.68
C TYR A 86 -0.03 -5.89 3.06
N PRO A 87 -0.99 -6.28 2.20
CA PRO A 87 -1.71 -7.54 2.34
C PRO A 87 -0.87 -8.67 1.73
N LEU A 88 -0.25 -9.50 2.56
CA LEU A 88 0.56 -10.66 2.17
C LEU A 88 -0.33 -11.91 2.16
N LEU A 89 -1.10 -12.07 1.08
CA LEU A 89 -2.19 -13.04 0.97
C LEU A 89 -1.86 -14.16 -0.04
N ASP A 90 -2.29 -15.39 0.22
CA ASP A 90 -2.31 -16.48 -0.78
C ASP A 90 -3.60 -16.40 -1.60
N LEU A 91 -3.45 -15.99 -2.87
CA LEU A 91 -4.57 -15.81 -3.79
C LEU A 91 -5.28 -17.13 -4.14
N ARG A 92 -4.58 -18.26 -4.07
CA ARG A 92 -5.17 -19.59 -4.32
C ARG A 92 -6.08 -19.99 -3.17
N ARG A 93 -5.67 -19.70 -1.93
CA ARG A 93 -6.50 -19.91 -0.72
C ARG A 93 -7.76 -19.05 -0.78
N LEU A 94 -7.62 -17.81 -1.24
CA LEU A 94 -8.74 -16.88 -1.43
C LEU A 94 -9.58 -17.18 -2.68
N LYS A 95 -9.09 -18.03 -3.60
CA LYS A 95 -9.72 -18.37 -4.88
C LYS A 95 -10.01 -17.13 -5.74
N ILE A 96 -9.08 -16.18 -5.78
CA ILE A 96 -9.19 -14.94 -6.56
C ILE A 96 -8.01 -14.74 -7.51
N GLY A 97 -8.21 -13.99 -8.58
CA GLY A 97 -7.13 -13.55 -9.47
C GLY A 97 -6.45 -12.27 -8.98
N VAL A 98 -5.34 -11.90 -9.64
CA VAL A 98 -4.62 -10.63 -9.37
C VAL A 98 -5.52 -9.41 -9.60
N ARG A 99 -6.34 -9.43 -10.66
CA ARG A 99 -7.28 -8.34 -10.95
C ARG A 99 -8.31 -8.18 -9.84
N ASP A 100 -8.91 -9.27 -9.37
CA ASP A 100 -9.88 -9.25 -8.28
C ASP A 100 -9.24 -8.74 -6.98
N TYR A 101 -8.01 -9.16 -6.69
CA TYR A 101 -7.23 -8.66 -5.56
C TYR A 101 -7.03 -7.14 -5.61
N VAL A 102 -6.63 -6.61 -6.76
CA VAL A 102 -6.51 -5.15 -6.99
C VAL A 102 -7.86 -4.46 -6.78
N CYS A 103 -8.93 -4.96 -7.41
CA CYS A 103 -10.25 -4.36 -7.32
C CYS A 103 -10.80 -4.38 -5.88
N LYS A 104 -10.50 -5.41 -5.09
CA LYS A 104 -10.88 -5.52 -3.67
C LYS A 104 -10.13 -4.52 -2.80
N ILE A 105 -8.84 -4.30 -3.03
CA ILE A 105 -8.09 -3.23 -2.34
C ILE A 105 -8.68 -1.86 -2.67
N GLU A 106 -8.90 -1.59 -3.96
CA GLU A 106 -9.49 -0.33 -4.41
C GLU A 106 -10.88 -0.13 -3.80
N GLN A 107 -11.69 -1.20 -3.69
CA GLN A 107 -13.00 -1.11 -3.04
C GLN A 107 -12.86 -0.79 -1.56
N ALA A 108 -11.95 -1.46 -0.85
CA ALA A 108 -11.73 -1.18 0.57
C ALA A 108 -11.36 0.29 0.81
N LEU A 109 -10.53 0.87 -0.06
CA LEU A 109 -10.16 2.28 -0.02
C LEU A 109 -11.35 3.22 -0.31
N ILE A 110 -12.17 2.89 -1.32
CA ILE A 110 -13.39 3.65 -1.63
C ILE A 110 -14.36 3.59 -0.45
N ASP A 111 -14.63 2.40 0.08
CA ASP A 111 -15.53 2.20 1.22
C ASP A 111 -15.00 2.91 2.48
N THR A 112 -13.67 2.98 2.65
CA THR A 112 -13.04 3.73 3.74
C THR A 112 -13.28 5.22 3.62
N LEU A 113 -13.16 5.78 2.40
CA LEU A 113 -13.37 7.20 2.13
C LEU A 113 -14.84 7.60 2.26
N ASP A 114 -15.76 6.69 1.92
CA ASP A 114 -17.21 6.89 2.01
C ASP A 114 -17.67 7.14 3.46
N GLU A 115 -16.99 6.56 4.46
CA GLU A 115 -17.25 6.82 5.90
C GLU A 115 -17.12 8.31 6.28
N TRP A 116 -16.36 9.08 5.49
CA TRP A 116 -16.21 10.53 5.67
C TRP A 116 -16.86 11.33 4.53
N ASN A 117 -17.75 10.72 3.75
CA ASN A 117 -18.44 11.31 2.59
C ASN A 117 -17.47 11.81 1.50
N ILE A 118 -16.27 11.22 1.41
CA ILE A 118 -15.30 11.53 0.36
C ILE A 118 -15.58 10.60 -0.82
N VAL A 119 -16.21 11.13 -1.87
CA VAL A 119 -16.57 10.35 -3.06
C VAL A 119 -15.31 10.02 -3.87
N ALA A 120 -14.92 8.76 -3.82
CA ALA A 120 -13.76 8.22 -4.52
C ALA A 120 -14.15 7.27 -5.67
N GLU A 121 -13.29 7.22 -6.68
CA GLU A 121 -13.50 6.42 -7.89
C GLU A 121 -12.25 5.63 -8.28
N ARG A 122 -12.47 4.57 -9.06
CA ARG A 122 -11.43 3.90 -9.84
C ARG A 122 -11.29 4.56 -11.20
N ARG A 123 -10.16 4.33 -11.86
CA ARG A 123 -9.95 4.71 -13.26
C ARG A 123 -9.54 3.52 -14.08
N ASP A 124 -10.21 3.33 -15.21
CA ASP A 124 -9.88 2.25 -16.12
C ASP A 124 -8.45 2.43 -16.65
N GLY A 125 -7.69 1.34 -16.67
CA GLY A 125 -6.28 1.34 -17.06
C GLY A 125 -5.31 2.07 -16.10
N ALA A 126 -5.77 2.63 -14.98
CA ALA A 126 -4.92 3.38 -14.06
C ALA A 126 -5.15 2.94 -12.59
N PRO A 127 -4.45 1.90 -12.12
CA PRO A 127 -4.60 1.37 -10.76
C PRO A 127 -4.39 2.43 -9.67
N GLY A 128 -5.26 2.40 -8.66
CA GLY A 128 -5.31 3.43 -7.63
C GLY A 128 -6.73 3.91 -7.37
N VAL A 129 -6.86 4.75 -6.35
CA VAL A 129 -8.12 5.44 -6.02
C VAL A 129 -7.93 6.94 -6.19
N TYR A 130 -8.97 7.59 -6.70
CA TYR A 130 -8.97 8.98 -7.11
C TYR A 130 -10.16 9.74 -6.54
N VAL A 131 -9.97 11.03 -6.26
CA VAL A 131 -11.04 11.95 -5.84
C VAL A 131 -10.96 13.18 -6.75
N GLY A 132 -12.03 13.44 -7.49
CA GLY A 132 -12.16 14.64 -8.33
C GLY A 132 -11.01 14.90 -9.33
N GLY A 133 -10.33 13.86 -9.84
CA GLY A 133 -9.12 14.07 -10.65
C GLY A 133 -7.84 13.53 -10.04
N ALA A 134 -7.67 13.76 -8.74
CA ALA A 134 -6.40 13.60 -8.03
C ALA A 134 -6.29 12.20 -7.42
N LYS A 135 -5.09 11.62 -7.46
CA LYS A 135 -4.82 10.31 -6.86
C LYS A 135 -4.66 10.46 -5.34
N ILE A 136 -5.42 9.69 -4.58
CA ILE A 136 -5.34 9.65 -3.11
C ILE A 136 -4.67 8.37 -2.59
N ALA A 137 -4.76 7.28 -3.35
CA ALA A 137 -4.09 6.03 -3.04
C ALA A 137 -3.46 5.40 -4.27
N ALA A 138 -2.27 4.85 -4.10
CA ALA A 138 -1.53 4.13 -5.14
C ALA A 138 -1.44 2.64 -4.79
N LEU A 139 -1.46 1.79 -5.81
CA LEU A 139 -1.26 0.36 -5.68
C LEU A 139 -0.03 -0.06 -6.48
N GLY A 140 0.80 -0.90 -5.85
CA GLY A 140 1.97 -1.49 -6.48
C GLY A 140 2.19 -2.86 -5.86
N ILE A 141 1.89 -3.91 -6.62
CA ILE A 141 1.80 -5.28 -6.10
C ILE A 141 2.79 -6.16 -6.83
N ARG A 142 3.30 -7.19 -6.15
CA ARG A 142 4.02 -8.30 -6.74
C ARG A 142 3.37 -9.61 -6.31
N VAL A 143 3.28 -10.56 -7.22
CA VAL A 143 2.80 -11.91 -6.94
C VAL A 143 3.89 -12.91 -7.26
N ARG A 144 4.17 -13.82 -6.33
CA ARG A 144 5.15 -14.89 -6.48
C ARG A 144 4.56 -16.17 -5.92
N ARG A 145 4.54 -17.25 -6.71
CA ARG A 145 3.97 -18.56 -6.32
C ARG A 145 2.51 -18.49 -5.81
N GLY A 146 1.72 -17.52 -6.31
CA GLY A 146 0.34 -17.30 -5.87
C GLY A 146 0.19 -16.43 -4.61
N CYS A 147 1.29 -15.99 -4.00
CA CYS A 147 1.31 -15.15 -2.81
C CYS A 147 1.64 -13.69 -3.16
N THR A 148 0.90 -12.74 -2.58
CA THR A 148 1.12 -11.30 -2.77
C THR A 148 2.13 -10.73 -1.79
N PHE A 149 2.83 -9.67 -2.21
CA PHE A 149 3.55 -8.74 -1.34
C PHE A 149 3.65 -7.37 -2.01
N HIS A 150 4.14 -6.37 -1.27
CA HIS A 150 3.78 -4.96 -1.45
C HIS A 150 2.26 -4.78 -1.27
N GLY A 151 1.65 -3.74 -1.85
CA GLY A 151 0.25 -3.46 -1.58
C GLY A 151 -0.15 -2.06 -2.00
N LEU A 152 -0.63 -1.29 -1.03
CA LEU A 152 -1.19 0.04 -1.23
C LEU A 152 -0.45 1.08 -0.38
N SER A 153 -0.50 2.32 -0.84
CA SER A 153 -0.17 3.50 -0.05
C SER A 153 -1.31 4.51 -0.12
N PHE A 154 -1.79 4.97 1.03
CA PHE A 154 -2.94 5.84 1.18
C PHE A 154 -2.53 7.15 1.85
N ASN A 155 -2.72 8.27 1.16
CA ASN A 155 -2.30 9.58 1.62
C ASN A 155 -3.29 10.09 2.68
N VAL A 156 -2.89 10.10 3.96
CA VAL A 156 -3.76 10.52 5.06
C VAL A 156 -3.55 11.99 5.40
N ALA A 157 -2.40 12.32 5.96
CA ALA A 157 -2.04 13.65 6.45
C ALA A 157 -0.53 13.88 6.22
N MET A 158 -0.10 13.74 4.96
CA MET A 158 1.31 13.81 4.57
C MET A 158 1.66 15.10 3.84
N ASP A 159 2.95 15.44 3.80
CA ASP A 159 3.47 16.42 2.86
C ASP A 159 3.43 15.87 1.42
N LEU A 160 2.67 16.54 0.54
CA LEU A 160 2.53 16.17 -0.86
C LEU A 160 3.61 16.81 -1.75
N GLN A 161 4.42 17.75 -1.25
CA GLN A 161 5.46 18.44 -2.01
C GLN A 161 6.40 17.49 -2.77
N PRO A 162 6.85 16.35 -2.20
CA PRO A 162 7.75 15.43 -2.89
C PRO A 162 7.15 14.81 -4.16
N PHE A 163 5.82 14.73 -4.31
CA PHE A 163 5.20 14.25 -5.54
C PHE A 163 5.43 15.17 -6.74
N HIS A 164 5.71 16.46 -6.54
CA HIS A 164 6.08 17.38 -7.62
C HIS A 164 7.49 17.13 -8.18
N ARG A 165 8.28 16.30 -7.49
CA ARG A 165 9.67 15.96 -7.85
C ARG A 165 9.76 14.69 -8.68
N ILE A 166 8.62 14.10 -9.02
CA ILE A 166 8.48 12.87 -9.82
C ILE A 166 7.33 13.02 -10.82
N ASN A 167 7.27 12.13 -11.81
CA ASN A 167 6.08 11.89 -12.63
C ASN A 167 5.38 10.65 -12.08
N PRO A 168 4.44 10.79 -11.12
CA PRO A 168 3.87 9.63 -10.43
C PRO A 168 3.11 8.74 -11.42
N CYS A 169 3.31 7.42 -11.29
CA CYS A 169 2.78 6.43 -12.25
C CYS A 169 3.19 6.67 -13.72
N GLY A 170 4.21 7.51 -13.99
CA GLY A 170 4.66 7.86 -15.35
C GLY A 170 3.84 8.96 -16.03
N TYR A 171 2.84 9.54 -15.34
CA TYR A 171 1.98 10.59 -15.90
C TYR A 171 2.45 11.97 -15.43
N GLN A 172 2.90 12.79 -16.37
CA GLN A 172 3.24 14.18 -16.09
C GLN A 172 1.99 14.96 -15.67
N GLY A 173 2.09 15.72 -14.58
CA GLY A 173 1.01 16.60 -14.11
C GLY A 173 -0.14 15.90 -13.37
N LEU A 174 -0.06 14.57 -13.15
CA LEU A 174 -1.03 13.87 -12.31
C LEU A 174 -1.03 14.46 -10.90
N GLN A 175 -2.17 15.04 -10.53
CA GLN A 175 -2.37 15.58 -9.18
C GLN A 175 -2.52 14.46 -8.16
N VAL A 176 -2.03 14.72 -6.96
CA VAL A 176 -2.22 13.88 -5.78
C VAL A 176 -2.96 14.68 -4.71
N THR A 177 -3.67 13.99 -3.82
CA THR A 177 -4.39 14.59 -2.69
C THR A 177 -4.25 13.71 -1.45
N SER A 178 -4.79 14.15 -0.32
CA SER A 178 -4.79 13.44 0.95
C SER A 178 -6.17 13.49 1.61
N VAL A 179 -6.43 12.59 2.56
CA VAL A 179 -7.67 12.60 3.36
C VAL A 179 -7.85 13.95 4.07
N LEU A 180 -6.77 14.49 4.63
CA LEU A 180 -6.78 15.78 5.32
C LEU A 180 -7.18 16.94 4.41
N ASP A 181 -6.64 17.01 3.19
CA ASP A 181 -6.95 18.08 2.23
C ASP A 181 -8.41 18.05 1.76
N LEU A 182 -9.08 16.90 1.90
CA LEU A 182 -10.47 16.69 1.53
C LEU A 182 -11.44 16.87 2.71
N GLY A 183 -10.94 17.32 3.87
CA GLY A 183 -11.75 17.56 5.07
C GLY A 183 -12.02 16.30 5.91
N GLY A 184 -11.32 15.19 5.62
CA GLY A 184 -11.37 13.98 6.43
C GLY A 184 -10.51 14.05 7.70
N PRO A 185 -10.42 12.95 8.48
CA PRO A 185 -9.64 12.92 9.70
C PRO A 185 -8.13 13.06 9.45
N SER A 186 -7.46 13.81 10.31
CA SER A 186 -6.00 13.92 10.34
C SER A 186 -5.31 12.76 11.09
N GLY A 187 -6.05 12.04 11.93
CA GLY A 187 -5.52 11.01 12.81
C GLY A 187 -5.28 9.68 12.09
N MET A 188 -4.02 9.24 12.01
CA MET A 188 -3.63 7.97 11.39
C MET A 188 -4.38 6.77 11.96
N ASP A 189 -4.59 6.71 13.28
CA ASP A 189 -5.26 5.57 13.92
C ASP A 189 -6.73 5.44 13.52
N ALA A 190 -7.44 6.56 13.35
CA ALA A 190 -8.82 6.55 12.89
C ALA A 190 -8.92 6.00 11.46
N VAL A 191 -8.03 6.44 10.57
CA VAL A 191 -8.01 5.97 9.17
C VAL A 191 -7.59 4.52 9.06
N LYS A 192 -6.54 4.14 9.79
CA LYS A 192 -6.01 2.78 9.87
C LYS A 192 -7.07 1.79 10.34
N ALA A 193 -7.82 2.11 11.39
CA ALA A 193 -8.88 1.24 11.90
C ALA A 193 -9.96 0.96 10.85
N VAL A 194 -10.44 2.00 10.16
CA VAL A 194 -11.47 1.86 9.12
C VAL A 194 -10.93 1.07 7.93
N LEU A 195 -9.74 1.41 7.42
CA LEU A 195 -9.18 0.71 6.26
C LEU A 195 -8.95 -0.77 6.53
N LEU A 196 -8.47 -1.12 7.73
CA LEU A 196 -8.26 -2.52 8.11
C LEU A 196 -9.58 -3.31 8.18
N ASP A 197 -10.64 -2.71 8.70
CA ASP A 197 -11.97 -3.32 8.72
C ASP A 197 -12.52 -3.51 7.30
N GLN A 198 -12.39 -2.51 6.43
CA GLN A 198 -12.83 -2.63 5.03
C GLN A 198 -12.02 -3.66 4.25
N LEU A 199 -10.69 -3.74 4.46
CA LEU A 199 -9.87 -4.81 3.88
C LEU A 199 -10.30 -6.19 4.39
N ALA A 200 -10.56 -6.32 5.70
CA ALA A 200 -11.03 -7.57 6.28
C ALA A 200 -12.37 -8.00 5.67
N ARG A 201 -13.32 -7.08 5.50
CA ARG A 201 -14.61 -7.34 4.84
C ARG A 201 -14.43 -7.74 3.37
N GLN A 202 -13.64 -6.99 2.60
CA GLN A 202 -13.43 -7.24 1.16
C GLN A 202 -12.75 -8.59 0.89
N PHE A 203 -11.86 -9.03 1.77
CA PHE A 203 -11.13 -10.29 1.65
C PHE A 203 -11.73 -11.44 2.48
N GLY A 204 -12.76 -11.19 3.29
CA GLY A 204 -13.36 -12.18 4.18
C GLY A 204 -12.40 -12.67 5.27
N LEU A 205 -11.59 -11.77 5.83
CA LEU A 205 -10.57 -12.06 6.82
C LEU A 205 -11.07 -11.79 8.25
N VAL A 206 -10.48 -12.51 9.20
CA VAL A 206 -10.53 -12.19 10.63
C VAL A 206 -9.12 -11.78 11.04
N LEU A 207 -8.93 -10.47 11.28
CA LEU A 207 -7.62 -9.93 11.65
C LEU A 207 -7.29 -10.27 13.10
N GLN A 208 -6.11 -10.82 13.31
CA GLN A 208 -5.58 -11.22 14.61
C GLN A 208 -4.34 -10.36 14.90
N PRO A 209 -4.46 -9.31 15.75
CA PRO A 209 -3.32 -8.49 16.12
C PRO A 209 -2.21 -9.34 16.74
N THR A 210 -0.97 -9.08 16.36
CA THR A 210 0.21 -9.70 16.96
C THR A 210 1.27 -8.65 17.27
N SER A 211 1.92 -8.79 18.42
CA SER A 211 3.03 -7.94 18.83
C SER A 211 4.38 -8.39 18.24
N ALA A 212 4.42 -9.57 17.61
CA ALA A 212 5.62 -10.02 16.94
C ALA A 212 5.84 -9.15 15.69
N LEU A 213 7.05 -8.62 15.52
CA LEU A 213 7.47 -7.98 14.29
C LEU A 213 8.18 -9.02 13.40
N PRO A 214 8.13 -8.88 12.06
CA PRO A 214 9.01 -9.65 11.21
C PRO A 214 10.47 -9.29 11.52
N ASP A 215 11.41 -10.15 11.15
CA ASP A 215 12.84 -9.82 11.26
C ASP A 215 13.18 -8.67 10.29
N LEU A 216 13.47 -7.50 10.83
CA LEU A 216 13.87 -6.28 10.11
C LEU A 216 15.39 -5.99 10.23
N SER A 217 16.17 -6.91 10.82
CA SER A 217 17.59 -6.65 11.14
C SER A 217 18.52 -6.68 9.93
N LEU A 218 18.08 -7.27 8.81
CA LEU A 218 18.89 -7.41 7.62
C LEU A 218 18.92 -6.11 6.80
N PRO A 219 20.12 -5.54 6.50
CA PRO A 219 20.25 -4.33 5.70
C PRO A 219 19.83 -4.56 4.24
N ALA A 220 19.60 -3.43 3.54
CA ALA A 220 19.09 -3.32 2.17
C ALA A 220 19.89 -4.11 1.11
#